data_AF-A0A8S9PAA8-F1
#
_entry.id   AF-A0A8S9PAA8-F1
#
_cell.length_a   1.000
_cell.length_b   1.000
_cell.length_c   1.000
_cell.angle_alpha   90.00
_cell.angle_beta   90.00
_cell.angle_gamma   90.00
#
_symmetry.space_group_name_H-M   'P 1'
#
loop_
_entity.id
_entity.type
_entity.pdbx_description
1 polymer ?
#
loop_
_entity_poly.entity_id
_entity_poly.type
_entity_poly.pdbx_seq_one_letter_code
_entity_poly.pdbx_strand_id
1 'polypeptide(L)'
;MMLGGTKKRLNLEQVRALEKIFELGNKLEPERKMQLGKALGLQPRQIANWFQNRKARLKTKQLERDYDTLKKQFDVLKSDNDSLLAHNKKLHDGFHRCQSSNLGFIRTEGCRLDRCS
;
A
#
# COMPACT_ATOMS: atom_id res chain seq x y z
N MET A 1 -9.39 37.49 -13.20
CA MET A 1 -9.84 36.21 -12.62
C MET A 1 -10.06 36.44 -11.13
N MET A 2 -11.32 36.51 -10.68
CA MET A 2 -11.70 37.14 -9.41
C MET A 2 -12.18 36.13 -8.35
N LEU A 3 -11.57 36.27 -7.16
CA LEU A 3 -12.11 36.07 -5.81
C LEU A 3 -12.03 34.67 -5.19
N GLY A 4 -10.93 34.47 -4.46
CA GLY A 4 -10.90 33.67 -3.25
C GLY A 4 -11.87 34.25 -2.22
N GLY A 5 -13.07 33.68 -2.16
CA GLY A 5 -14.02 33.93 -1.08
C GLY A 5 -13.51 33.30 0.22
N THR A 6 -13.53 34.08 1.30
CA THR A 6 -13.16 33.65 2.65
C THR A 6 -13.78 32.30 2.98
N LYS A 7 -12.95 31.32 3.34
CA LYS A 7 -13.36 29.97 3.74
C LYS A 7 -14.10 30.05 5.08
N LYS A 8 -15.36 30.50 5.09
CA LYS A 8 -16.22 30.39 6.26
C LYS A 8 -16.40 28.90 6.57
N ARG A 9 -15.97 28.52 7.76
CA ARG A 9 -16.08 27.16 8.30
C ARG A 9 -17.57 26.87 8.48
N LEU A 10 -18.05 25.77 7.91
CA LEU A 10 -19.42 25.33 8.12
C LEU A 10 -19.63 25.02 9.60
N ASN A 11 -20.80 25.38 10.13
CA ASN A 11 -21.16 25.05 11.50
C ASN A 11 -21.41 23.53 11.65
N LEU A 12 -21.42 23.03 12.88
CA LEU A 12 -21.55 21.59 13.12
C LEU A 12 -22.90 21.02 12.64
N GLU A 13 -23.99 21.78 12.76
CA GLU A 13 -25.32 21.34 12.31
C GLU A 13 -25.42 21.25 10.78
N GLN A 14 -24.83 22.20 10.06
CA GLN A 14 -24.70 22.20 8.61
C GLN A 14 -23.90 20.99 8.16
N VAL A 15 -22.79 20.67 8.83
CA VAL A 15 -21.99 19.47 8.54
C VAL A 15 -22.81 18.21 8.77
N ARG A 16 -23.52 18.08 9.90
CA ARG A 16 -24.38 16.91 10.19
C ARG A 16 -25.47 16.72 9.14
N ALA A 17 -26.11 17.80 8.71
CA ALA A 17 -27.13 17.74 7.65
C ALA A 17 -26.54 17.29 6.31
N LEU A 18 -25.36 17.80 5.95
CA LEU A 18 -24.63 17.40 4.75
C LEU A 18 -24.20 15.93 4.81
N GLU A 19 -23.77 15.44 5.97
CA GLU A 19 -23.41 14.03 6.17
C GLU A 19 -24.60 13.10 6.01
N LYS A 20 -25.75 13.41 6.63
CA LYS A 20 -26.98 12.62 6.48
C LYS A 20 -27.40 12.50 5.02
N ILE A 21 -27.29 13.59 4.24
CA ILE A 21 -27.63 13.57 2.82
C ILE A 21 -26.60 12.81 1.99
N PHE A 22 -25.31 12.94 2.33
CA PHE A 22 -24.24 12.19 1.69
C PHE A 22 -24.43 10.68 1.85
N GLU A 23 -24.88 10.23 3.01
CA GLU A 23 -25.19 8.83 3.30
C GLU A 23 -26.42 8.32 2.53
N LEU A 24 -27.46 9.16 2.38
CA LEU A 24 -28.70 8.80 1.68
C LEU A 24 -28.57 8.79 0.14
N GLY A 25 -27.58 9.48 -0.42
CA GLY A 25 -27.41 9.54 -1.87
C GLY A 25 -26.06 10.12 -2.28
N ASN A 26 -25.18 9.27 -2.81
CA ASN A 26 -23.82 9.64 -3.23
C ASN A 26 -23.78 10.55 -4.48
N LYS A 27 -24.92 10.77 -5.15
CA LYS A 27 -25.08 11.71 -6.27
C LYS A 27 -25.98 12.88 -5.83
N LEU A 28 -25.39 14.06 -5.80
CA LEU A 28 -26.09 15.30 -5.47
C LEU A 28 -26.73 15.86 -6.74
N GLU A 29 -28.00 15.56 -6.97
CA GLU A 29 -28.76 16.15 -8.09
C GLU A 29 -28.79 17.70 -7.98
N PRO A 30 -28.74 18.43 -9.11
CA PRO A 30 -28.70 19.89 -9.12
C PRO A 30 -29.86 20.54 -8.35
N GLU A 31 -31.07 20.03 -8.50
CA GLU A 31 -32.27 20.44 -7.77
C GLU A 31 -32.11 20.26 -6.25
N ARG A 32 -31.63 19.11 -5.81
CA ARG A 32 -31.41 18.81 -4.38
C ARG A 32 -30.33 19.73 -3.80
N LYS A 33 -29.28 20.03 -4.55
CA LYS A 33 -28.23 20.96 -4.15
C LYS A 33 -28.77 22.38 -3.95
N MET A 34 -29.67 22.84 -4.82
CA MET A 34 -30.27 24.17 -4.70
C MET A 34 -31.23 24.25 -3.50
N GLN A 35 -32.06 23.22 -3.29
CA GLN A 35 -32.92 23.11 -2.11
C GLN A 35 -32.09 23.09 -0.81
N LEU A 36 -30.99 22.35 -0.81
CA LEU A 36 -30.11 22.25 0.35
C LEU A 36 -29.39 23.55 0.66
N GLY A 37 -28.97 24.29 -0.38
CA GLY A 37 -28.41 25.63 -0.22
C GLY A 37 -29.37 26.59 0.46
N LYS A 38 -30.65 26.57 0.06
CA LYS A 38 -31.70 27.36 0.68
C LYS A 38 -31.96 26.94 2.14
N ALA A 39 -32.06 25.64 2.40
CA ALA A 39 -32.35 25.10 3.74
C ALA A 39 -31.23 25.36 4.76
N LEU A 40 -29.97 25.27 4.34
CA LEU A 40 -28.80 25.45 5.22
C LEU A 40 -28.22 26.86 5.21
N GLY A 41 -28.78 27.77 4.39
CA GLY A 41 -28.23 29.11 4.18
C GLY A 41 -26.83 29.10 3.55
N LEU A 42 -26.53 28.09 2.74
CA LEU A 42 -25.21 27.87 2.13
C LEU A 42 -25.24 28.14 0.63
N GLN A 43 -24.13 28.67 0.11
CA GLN A 43 -24.01 28.80 -1.34
C GLN A 43 -23.87 27.40 -1.98
N PRO A 44 -24.49 27.14 -3.15
CA PRO A 44 -24.35 25.87 -3.86
C PRO A 44 -22.88 25.46 -4.09
N ARG A 45 -21.98 26.43 -4.29
CA ARG A 45 -20.54 26.18 -4.43
C ARG A 45 -19.92 25.60 -3.15
N GLN A 46 -20.31 26.07 -1.97
CA GLN A 46 -19.81 25.55 -0.69
C GLN A 46 -20.23 24.10 -0.48
N ILE A 47 -21.48 23.76 -0.83
CA ILE A 47 -21.99 22.39 -0.79
C ILE A 47 -21.19 21.51 -1.76
N ALA A 48 -20.94 21.98 -3.00
CA ALA A 48 -20.15 21.24 -3.98
C ALA A 48 -18.74 20.93 -3.47
N ASN A 49 -18.06 21.95 -2.96
CA ASN A 49 -16.71 21.82 -2.40
C ASN A 49 -16.70 20.88 -1.19
N TRP A 50 -17.71 20.93 -0.33
CA TRP A 50 -17.83 20.03 0.80
C TRP A 50 -17.98 18.58 0.35
N PHE A 51 -18.86 18.30 -0.62
CA PHE A 51 -19.02 16.95 -1.20
C PHE A 51 -17.74 16.45 -1.86
N GLN A 52 -17.03 17.30 -2.60
CA GLN A 52 -15.73 16.97 -3.17
C GLN A 52 -14.70 16.63 -2.09
N ASN A 53 -14.57 17.46 -1.06
CA ASN A 53 -13.67 17.22 0.07
C ASN A 53 -14.04 15.95 0.85
N ARG A 54 -15.33 15.68 1.04
CA ARG A 54 -15.80 14.46 1.72
C ARG A 54 -15.41 13.21 0.94
N LYS A 55 -15.59 13.21 -0.39
CA LYS A 55 -15.14 12.13 -1.29
C LYS A 55 -13.63 11.96 -1.28
N ALA A 56 -12.88 13.07 -1.32
CA ALA A 56 -11.42 13.04 -1.23
C ALA A 56 -10.96 12.37 0.07
N ARG A 57 -11.55 12.75 1.21
CA ARG A 57 -11.25 12.13 2.52
C ARG A 57 -11.56 10.64 2.55
N LEU A 58 -12.65 10.19 1.93
CA LEU A 58 -12.96 8.76 1.83
C LEU A 58 -11.92 8.03 0.97
N LYS A 59 -11.53 8.60 -0.17
CA LYS A 59 -10.51 8.02 -1.04
C LYS A 59 -9.15 7.93 -0.33
N THR A 60 -8.75 8.96 0.41
CA THR A 60 -7.52 8.96 1.22
C THR A 60 -7.55 7.85 2.27
N LYS A 61 -8.65 7.76 3.05
CA LYS A 61 -8.80 6.70 4.06
C LYS A 61 -8.76 5.29 3.46
N GLN A 62 -9.34 5.11 2.26
CA GLN A 62 -9.28 3.83 1.58
C GLN A 62 -7.84 3.51 1.16
N LEU A 63 -7.15 4.49 0.55
CA LEU A 63 -5.77 4.32 0.09
C LEU A 63 -4.81 4.02 1.24
N GLU A 64 -4.99 4.65 2.40
CA GLU A 64 -4.22 4.35 3.62
C GLU A 64 -4.37 2.87 4.03
N ARG A 65 -5.59 2.35 4.06
CA ARG A 65 -5.85 0.93 4.39
C ARG A 65 -5.28 -0.02 3.35
N ASP A 66 -5.42 0.32 2.08
CA ASP A 66 -4.92 -0.49 0.97
C ASP A 66 -3.38 -0.55 1.02
N TYR A 67 -2.75 0.59 1.32
CA TYR A 67 -1.31 0.68 1.53
C TYR A 67 -0.85 -0.18 2.71
N ASP A 68 -1.50 -0.07 3.87
CA ASP A 68 -1.15 -0.87 5.05
C ASP A 68 -1.27 -2.37 4.78
N THR A 69 -2.30 -2.76 4.04
CA THR A 69 -2.54 -4.15 3.64
C THR A 69 -1.44 -4.64 2.71
N LEU A 70 -1.09 -3.85 1.70
CA LEU A 70 -0.03 -4.18 0.74
C LEU A 70 1.34 -4.24 1.42
N LYS A 71 1.60 -3.32 2.34
CA LYS A 71 2.84 -3.27 3.12
C LYS A 71 3.05 -4.53 3.95
N LYS A 72 2.01 -4.99 4.65
CA LYS A 72 2.07 -6.26 5.41
C LYS A 72 2.37 -7.45 4.51
N GLN A 73 1.71 -7.55 3.35
CA GLN A 73 1.98 -8.63 2.39
C GLN A 73 3.42 -8.58 1.88
N PHE A 74 3.92 -7.39 1.57
CA PHE A 74 5.31 -7.21 1.15
C PHE A 74 6.30 -7.65 2.22
N ASP A 75 6.06 -7.29 3.48
CA ASP A 75 6.97 -7.64 4.59
C ASP A 75 7.00 -9.16 4.83
N VAL A 76 5.87 -9.85 4.68
CA VAL A 76 5.82 -11.34 4.71
C VAL A 76 6.62 -11.94 3.56
N LEU A 77 6.35 -11.52 2.32
CA LEU A 77 7.05 -12.03 1.14
C LEU A 77 8.56 -11.76 1.20
N LYS A 78 8.95 -10.62 1.76
CA LYS A 78 10.36 -10.28 1.96
C LYS A 78 11.02 -11.23 2.96
N SER A 79 10.37 -11.49 4.10
CA SER A 79 10.88 -12.44 5.10
C SER A 79 11.03 -13.85 4.52
N ASP A 80 10.07 -14.29 3.72
CA ASP A 80 10.11 -15.60 3.06
C ASP A 80 11.27 -15.66 2.05
N ASN A 81 11.44 -14.60 1.25
CA ASN A 81 12.54 -14.51 0.29
C ASN A 81 13.91 -14.52 0.98
N ASP A 82 14.08 -13.73 2.04
CA ASP A 82 15.32 -13.70 2.83
C ASP A 82 15.64 -15.09 3.42
N SER A 83 14.62 -15.82 3.87
CA SER A 83 14.75 -17.19 4.37
C SER A 83 15.16 -18.17 3.27
N LEU A 84 14.55 -18.06 2.08
CA LEU A 84 14.89 -18.86 0.91
C LEU A 84 16.32 -18.57 0.41
N LEU A 85 16.73 -17.30 0.38
CA LEU A 85 18.10 -16.91 0.02
C LEU A 85 19.12 -17.50 1.00
N ALA A 86 18.83 -17.42 2.30
CA ALA A 86 19.69 -18.02 3.32
C ALA A 86 19.78 -19.56 3.18
N HIS A 87 18.66 -20.21 2.86
CA HIS A 87 18.63 -21.66 2.62
C HIS A 87 19.43 -22.03 1.36
N ASN A 88 19.20 -21.34 0.25
CA ASN A 88 19.93 -21.54 -1.00
C ASN A 88 21.43 -21.34 -0.82
N LYS A 89 21.85 -20.30 -0.07
CA LYS A 89 23.26 -20.08 0.25
C LYS A 89 23.86 -21.27 1.00
N LYS A 90 23.18 -21.77 2.03
CA LYS A 90 23.62 -22.95 2.79
C LYS A 90 23.77 -24.20 1.91
N LEU A 91 22.81 -24.40 1.00
CA LEU A 91 22.87 -25.51 0.03
C LEU A 91 24.06 -25.36 -0.92
N HIS A 92 24.29 -24.18 -1.48
CA HIS A 92 25.44 -23.90 -2.34
C HIS A 92 26.76 -24.10 -1.61
N ASP A 93 26.90 -23.58 -0.39
CA ASP A 93 28.09 -23.75 0.44
C ASP A 93 28.33 -25.25 0.75
N GLY A 94 27.27 -26.00 1.04
CA GLY A 94 27.33 -27.46 1.25
C GLY A 94 27.76 -28.21 -0.01
N PHE A 95 27.20 -27.85 -1.17
CA PHE A 95 27.59 -28.43 -2.46
C PHE A 95 29.05 -28.17 -2.79
N HIS A 96 29.52 -26.92 -2.64
CA HIS A 96 30.93 -26.57 -2.84
C HIS A 96 31.87 -27.31 -1.90
N ARG A 97 31.48 -27.48 -0.62
CA ARG A 97 32.24 -28.26 0.35
C ARG A 97 32.35 -29.73 -0.08
N CYS A 98 31.25 -30.37 -0.43
CA CYS A 98 31.26 -31.76 -0.90
C CYS A 98 32.08 -31.93 -2.19
N GLN A 99 31.98 -31.00 -3.14
CA GLN A 99 32.78 -31.03 -4.37
C GLN A 99 34.29 -30.92 -4.08
N SER A 100 34.69 -30.07 -3.15
CA SER A 100 36.08 -29.94 -2.70
C SER A 100 36.59 -31.21 -2.00
N SER A 101 35.77 -31.84 -1.16
CA SER A 101 36.12 -33.12 -0.51
C SER A 101 36.24 -34.28 -1.50
N ASN A 102 35.40 -34.31 -2.56
CA ASN A 102 35.49 -35.34 -3.61
C ASN A 102 36.76 -35.18 -4.47
N LEU A 103 37.18 -33.93 -4.77
CA LEU A 103 38.47 -33.64 -5.40
C LEU A 103 39.66 -33.99 -4.48
N GLY A 104 39.52 -33.84 -3.17
CA GLY A 104 40.51 -34.28 -2.18
C GLY A 104 40.67 -35.80 -2.12
N PHE A 105 39.56 -36.55 -2.22
CA PHE A 105 39.54 -38.01 -2.19
C PHE A 105 40.15 -38.65 -3.45
N ILE A 106 39.87 -38.11 -4.64
CA ILE A 106 40.51 -38.58 -5.89
C ILE A 106 42.02 -38.28 -5.90
N ARG A 107 42.47 -37.21 -5.24
CA ARG A 107 43.89 -36.83 -5.21
C ARG A 107 44.73 -37.68 -4.24
N THR A 108 44.12 -38.34 -3.25
CA THR A 108 44.84 -39.16 -2.26
C THR A 108 45.00 -40.63 -2.62
N GLU A 109 44.27 -41.15 -3.61
CA GLU A 109 44.44 -42.54 -4.09
C GLU A 109 45.27 -42.65 -5.40
N GLY A 110 45.86 -41.55 -5.86
CA GLY A 110 46.55 -41.46 -7.15
C GLY A 110 48.09 -41.44 -7.13
N CYS A 111 48.76 -41.80 -6.01
CA CYS A 111 50.23 -41.87 -5.96
C CYS A 111 50.72 -43.13 -5.24
N ARG A 112 50.66 -44.28 -5.91
CA ARG A 112 51.61 -45.37 -5.68
C ARG A 112 51.84 -46.19 -6.96
N LEU A 113 52.63 -45.62 -7.85
CA LEU A 113 53.36 -46.35 -8.89
C LEU A 113 54.83 -46.03 -8.66
N ASP A 114 55.41 -46.67 -7.65
CA ASP A 114 56.85 -46.84 -7.58
C ASP A 114 57.25 -47.70 -8.77
N ARG A 115 57.99 -47.08 -9.67
CA ARG A 115 58.61 -47.70 -10.82
C ARG A 115 60.06 -48.03 -10.45
N CYS A 116 60.50 -49.22 -10.86
CA CYS A 116 61.88 -49.69 -11.01
C CYS A 116 62.62 -50.14 -9.74
N SER A 117 62.92 -51.44 -9.70
CA SER A 117 64.24 -51.88 -10.13
C SER A 117 64.16 -53.15 -10.96
#